data_AF-A0A7C7WQC5-F1
#
_entry.id   AF-A0A7C7WQC5-F1
#
_cell.length_a   1.000
_cell.length_b   1.000
_cell.length_c   1.000
_cell.angle_alpha   90.00
_cell.angle_beta   90.00
_cell.angle_gamma   90.00
#
_symmetry.space_group_name_H-M   'P 1'
#
loop_
_entity.id
_entity.type
_entity.pdbx_description
1 polymer ?
#
loop_
_entity_poly.entity_id
_entity_poly.type
_entity_poly.pdbx_seq_one_letter_code
_entity_poly.pdbx_strand_id
1 'polypeptide(L)'
;MTPAQLCATVTADTTAELRVRRDAAAEADLVELRLDSVRDLDLEGALADRRTPVIATCRPVWEGGHFDGSEEERRTILGRALALGAEWVDLEWRGDFGAMIDERGGRNIVLSMHDFEGTPV
;
A
#
# COMPACT_ATOMS: atom_id res chain seq x y z
N MET A 1 -2.10 -8.95 -25.77
CA MET A 1 -1.76 -9.08 -24.34
C MET A 1 -1.33 -7.70 -23.88
N THR A 2 -1.91 -7.17 -22.80
CA THR A 2 -1.40 -5.94 -22.19
C THR A 2 -0.05 -6.26 -21.57
N PRO A 3 1.02 -5.47 -21.80
CA PRO A 3 2.30 -5.71 -21.16
C PRO A 3 2.16 -5.62 -19.63
N ALA A 4 3.02 -6.34 -18.90
CA ALA A 4 3.10 -6.21 -17.46
C ALA A 4 3.51 -4.77 -17.09
N GLN A 5 2.87 -4.23 -16.04
CA GLN A 5 3.21 -2.91 -15.51
C GLN A 5 4.41 -3.01 -14.57
N LEU A 6 5.27 -2.00 -14.58
CA LEU A 6 6.38 -1.83 -13.65
C LEU A 6 5.92 -1.07 -12.40
N CYS A 7 6.05 -1.71 -11.24
CA CYS A 7 5.78 -1.10 -9.94
C CYS A 7 7.08 -0.80 -9.20
N ALA A 8 7.32 0.46 -8.84
CA ALA A 8 8.43 0.85 -7.99
C ALA A 8 7.99 0.94 -6.52
N THR A 9 8.57 0.11 -5.66
CA THR A 9 8.34 0.20 -4.21
C THR A 9 9.16 1.30 -3.58
N VAL A 10 8.51 2.20 -2.85
CA VAL A 10 9.16 3.27 -2.08
C VAL A 10 8.89 3.09 -0.59
N THR A 11 9.97 3.08 0.17
CA THR A 11 9.99 3.10 1.64
C THR A 11 10.62 4.40 2.10
N ALA A 12 10.28 4.88 3.29
CA ALA A 12 10.90 6.03 3.93
C ALA A 12 10.58 6.05 5.42
N ASP A 13 11.39 6.77 6.19
CA ASP A 13 11.16 6.92 7.63
C ASP A 13 10.14 8.03 7.94
N THR A 14 9.95 8.97 7.01
CA THR A 14 9.03 10.12 7.17
C THR A 14 8.16 10.34 5.94
N THR A 15 7.01 10.99 6.14
CA THR A 15 6.09 11.35 5.05
C THR A 15 6.76 12.26 4.02
N ALA A 16 7.56 13.23 4.46
CA ALA A 16 8.27 14.14 3.57
C ALA A 16 9.25 13.39 2.65
N GLU A 17 10.02 12.46 3.20
CA GLU A 17 10.94 11.63 2.43
C GLU A 17 10.19 10.66 1.50
N LEU A 18 9.09 10.07 1.97
CA LEU A 18 8.24 9.19 1.15
C LEU A 18 7.77 9.92 -0.11
N ARG A 19 7.31 11.18 0.02
CA ARG A 19 6.88 12.02 -1.12
C ARG A 19 8.01 12.24 -2.12
N VAL A 20 9.21 12.60 -1.64
CA VAL A 20 10.38 12.82 -2.50
C VAL A 20 10.73 11.55 -3.28
N ARG A 21 10.76 10.39 -2.61
CA ARG A 21 11.08 9.10 -3.25
C ARG A 21 10.00 8.66 -4.24
N ARG A 22 8.72 8.82 -3.88
CA ARG A 22 7.57 8.61 -4.78
C ARG A 22 7.70 9.44 -6.05
N ASP A 23 8.01 10.73 -5.92
CA ASP A 23 8.08 11.65 -7.06
C ASP A 23 9.32 11.41 -7.94
N ALA A 24 10.39 10.84 -7.37
CA ALA A 24 11.57 10.40 -8.10
C ALA A 24 11.33 9.12 -8.91
N ALA A 25 10.37 8.28 -8.51
CA ALA A 25 10.01 7.03 -9.20
C ALA A 25 9.07 7.24 -10.40
N ALA A 26 9.13 8.41 -11.06
CA ALA A 26 8.19 8.82 -12.10
C ALA A 26 8.25 8.01 -13.41
N GLU A 27 9.29 7.20 -13.61
CA GLU A 27 9.42 6.33 -14.79
C GLU A 27 8.67 4.99 -14.64
N ALA A 28 8.21 4.65 -13.43
CA ALA A 28 7.39 3.46 -13.21
C ALA A 28 5.94 3.68 -13.64
N ASP A 29 5.25 2.61 -14.03
CA ASP A 29 3.82 2.66 -14.35
C ASP A 29 2.96 2.91 -13.10
N LEU A 30 3.44 2.46 -11.94
CA LEU A 30 2.84 2.69 -10.63
C LEU A 30 3.91 2.69 -9.52
N VAL A 31 3.56 3.29 -8.37
CA VAL A 31 4.43 3.34 -7.19
C VAL A 31 3.74 2.68 -6.00
N GLU A 32 4.39 1.70 -5.38
CA GLU A 32 3.93 1.15 -4.10
C GLU A 32 4.47 2.00 -2.95
N LEU A 33 3.58 2.65 -2.20
CA LEU A 33 3.90 3.38 -0.99
C LEU A 33 3.89 2.41 0.21
N ARG A 34 5.06 2.13 0.78
CA ARG A 34 5.17 1.36 2.04
C ARG A 34 4.94 2.30 3.22
N LEU A 35 3.69 2.37 3.65
CA LEU A 35 3.22 3.24 4.74
C LEU A 35 3.67 2.72 6.11
N ASP A 36 3.95 1.42 6.20
CA ASP A 36 4.31 0.74 7.45
C ASP A 36 5.65 1.17 8.05
N SER A 37 6.54 1.81 7.28
CA SER A 37 7.83 2.33 7.80
C SER A 37 7.78 3.80 8.21
N VAL A 38 6.65 4.50 8.00
CA VAL A 38 6.57 5.96 8.11
C VAL A 38 6.11 6.37 9.51
N ARG A 39 7.00 6.99 10.29
CA ARG A 39 6.74 7.32 11.71
C ARG A 39 5.80 8.51 11.94
N ASP A 40 5.69 9.41 10.95
CA ASP A 40 4.86 10.63 11.00
C ASP A 40 3.85 10.63 9.85
N LEU A 41 3.18 9.49 9.65
CA LEU A 41 2.30 9.24 8.51
C LEU A 41 1.19 10.30 8.39
N ASP A 42 1.31 11.12 7.36
CA ASP A 42 0.27 12.03 6.86
C ASP A 42 -0.15 11.55 5.46
N LEU A 43 -1.31 10.89 5.39
CA LEU A 43 -1.83 10.31 4.15
C LEU A 43 -2.19 11.38 3.10
N GLU A 44 -2.67 12.54 3.53
CA GLU A 44 -3.02 13.63 2.61
C GLU A 44 -1.74 14.14 1.94
N GLY A 45 -0.69 14.38 2.73
CA GLY A 45 0.63 14.69 2.21
C GLY A 45 1.19 13.58 1.32
N ALA A 46 1.16 12.33 1.77
CA ALA A 46 1.69 11.18 1.05
C ALA A 46 1.02 10.92 -0.31
N LEU A 47 -0.21 11.39 -0.53
CA LEU A 47 -0.97 11.21 -1.76
C LEU A 47 -1.13 12.48 -2.60
N ALA A 48 -0.86 13.66 -2.02
CA ALA A 48 -0.96 14.95 -2.69
C ALA A 48 0.06 15.12 -3.82
N ASP A 49 -0.41 15.78 -4.89
CA ASP A 49 0.36 16.22 -6.06
C ASP A 49 1.15 15.12 -6.78
N ARG A 50 0.81 13.84 -6.52
CA ARG A 50 1.47 12.71 -7.18
C ARG A 50 1.18 12.72 -8.67
N ARG A 51 2.18 12.32 -9.46
CA ARG A 51 2.10 12.24 -10.93
C ARG A 51 1.89 10.82 -11.44
N THR A 52 2.14 9.83 -10.59
CA THR A 52 2.10 8.40 -10.90
C THR A 52 1.03 7.74 -10.02
N PRO A 53 0.24 6.79 -10.56
CA PRO A 53 -0.68 5.97 -9.78
C PRO A 53 0.03 5.25 -8.63
N VAL A 54 -0.67 5.05 -7.51
CA VAL A 54 -0.10 4.42 -6.32
C VAL A 54 -0.87 3.19 -5.85
N ILE A 55 -0.11 2.24 -5.32
CA ILE A 55 -0.62 1.21 -4.42
C ILE A 55 -0.23 1.63 -3.00
N ALA A 56 -1.22 1.78 -2.12
CA ALA A 56 -0.95 2.00 -0.70
C ALA A 56 -0.84 0.64 0.02
N THR A 57 0.32 0.38 0.62
CA THR A 57 0.60 -0.86 1.35
C THR A 57 0.93 -0.52 2.80
N CYS A 58 0.27 -1.17 3.75
CA CYS A 58 0.55 -1.07 5.17
C CYS A 58 0.78 -2.49 5.71
N ARG A 59 1.97 -3.03 5.41
CA ARG A 59 2.30 -4.44 5.67
C ARG A 59 2.56 -4.64 7.17
N PRO A 60 1.84 -5.55 7.84
CA PRO A 60 2.05 -5.83 9.26
C PRO A 60 3.31 -6.65 9.51
N VAL A 61 3.85 -6.60 10.73
CA VAL A 61 5.06 -7.34 11.13
C VAL A 61 4.94 -8.86 10.91
N TRP A 62 3.74 -9.42 11.05
CA TRP A 62 3.48 -10.85 10.89
C TRP A 62 3.47 -11.33 9.41
N GLU A 63 3.51 -10.41 8.44
CA GLU A 63 3.82 -10.69 7.02
C GLU A 63 5.14 -10.04 6.58
N GLY A 64 6.06 -9.77 7.51
CA GLY A 64 7.38 -9.23 7.19
C GLY A 64 7.42 -7.73 6.87
N GLY A 65 6.38 -6.98 7.24
CA GLY A 65 6.37 -5.51 7.21
C GLY A 65 6.86 -4.87 8.51
N HIS A 66 6.61 -3.57 8.66
CA HIS A 66 7.02 -2.79 9.84
C HIS A 66 5.85 -2.30 10.69
N PHE A 67 4.60 -2.53 10.28
CA PHE A 67 3.43 -2.02 11.01
C PHE A 67 3.13 -2.93 12.20
N ASP A 68 3.25 -2.39 13.41
CA ASP A 68 3.06 -3.06 14.69
C ASP A 68 1.81 -2.58 15.46
N GLY A 69 1.02 -1.69 14.85
CA GLY A 69 -0.25 -1.21 15.38
C GLY A 69 -1.38 -2.24 15.27
N SER A 70 -2.58 -1.82 15.66
CA SER A 70 -3.78 -2.67 15.61
C SER A 70 -4.33 -2.85 14.19
N GLU A 71 -5.06 -3.96 13.97
CA GLU A 71 -5.76 -4.21 12.70
C GLU A 71 -6.85 -3.17 12.41
N GLU A 72 -7.44 -2.54 13.44
CA GLU A 72 -8.40 -1.45 13.26
C GLU A 72 -7.72 -0.18 12.72
N GLU A 73 -6.56 0.19 13.28
CA GLU A 73 -5.75 1.31 12.77
C GLU A 73 -5.29 1.04 11.34
N ARG A 74 -4.83 -0.18 11.05
CA ARG A 74 -4.40 -0.60 9.71
C ARG A 74 -5.51 -0.48 8.68
N ARG A 75 -6.72 -0.94 9.02
CA ARG A 75 -7.93 -0.77 8.19
C ARG A 75 -8.27 0.69 7.98
N THR A 76 -8.15 1.51 9.01
CA THR A 76 -8.39 2.96 8.92
C THR A 76 -7.41 3.62 7.96
N ILE A 77 -6.12 3.27 8.04
CA ILE A 77 -5.06 3.78 7.15
C ILE A 77 -5.38 3.44 5.69
N LEU A 78 -5.63 2.16 5.39
CA LEU A 78 -5.86 1.69 4.02
C LEU A 78 -7.19 2.21 3.45
N GLY A 79 -8.25 2.20 4.25
CA GLY A 79 -9.53 2.79 3.87
C GLY A 79 -9.43 4.29 3.57
N ARG A 80 -8.68 5.04 4.40
CA ARG A 80 -8.45 6.46 4.17
C ARG A 80 -7.57 6.70 2.93
N ALA A 81 -6.59 5.84 2.65
CA ALA A 81 -5.80 5.92 1.42
C ALA A 81 -6.68 5.81 0.17
N LEU A 82 -7.62 4.86 0.15
CA LEU A 82 -8.63 4.75 -0.92
C LEU A 82 -9.50 6.02 -1.02
N ALA A 83 -9.98 6.54 0.11
CA ALA A 83 -10.81 7.75 0.14
C ALA A 83 -10.08 9.00 -0.38
N LEU A 84 -8.76 9.08 -0.14
CA LEU A 84 -7.87 10.12 -0.65
C LEU A 84 -7.39 9.87 -2.09
N GLY A 85 -7.88 8.80 -2.71
CA GLY A 85 -7.74 8.53 -4.13
C GLY A 85 -6.56 7.66 -4.52
N ALA A 86 -5.95 6.90 -3.61
CA ALA A 86 -5.02 5.85 -4.00
C ALA A 86 -5.68 4.89 -5.00
N GLU A 87 -4.98 4.56 -6.08
CA GLU A 87 -5.54 3.74 -7.16
C GLU A 87 -5.74 2.29 -6.73
N TRP A 88 -4.89 1.79 -5.82
CA TRP A 88 -5.08 0.52 -5.15
C TRP A 88 -4.64 0.55 -3.70
N VAL A 89 -5.13 -0.41 -2.94
CA VAL A 89 -4.55 -0.83 -1.65
C VAL A 89 -4.13 -2.29 -1.71
N ASP A 90 -3.04 -2.62 -1.05
CA ASP A 90 -2.64 -4.00 -0.78
C ASP A 90 -3.25 -4.46 0.55
N LEU A 91 -4.02 -5.55 0.50
CA LEU A 91 -4.67 -6.19 1.63
C LEU A 91 -4.14 -7.62 1.75
N GLU A 92 -3.63 -8.00 2.91
CA GLU A 92 -3.21 -9.37 3.16
C GLU A 92 -4.42 -10.29 3.24
N TRP A 93 -4.34 -11.45 2.57
CA TRP A 93 -5.37 -12.49 2.55
C TRP A 93 -5.80 -12.92 3.96
N ARG A 94 -4.84 -12.96 4.89
CA ARG A 94 -5.07 -13.35 6.29
C ARG A 94 -5.63 -12.20 7.15
N GLY A 95 -5.70 -10.99 6.60
CA GLY A 95 -6.27 -9.81 7.25
C GLY A 95 -7.81 -9.81 7.22
N ASP A 96 -8.41 -9.22 8.24
CA ASP A 96 -9.88 -9.11 8.37
C ASP A 96 -10.43 -7.92 7.55
N PHE A 97 -10.35 -8.01 6.21
CA PHE A 97 -10.74 -6.97 5.26
C PHE A 97 -12.04 -7.23 4.49
N GLY A 98 -12.81 -8.26 4.84
CA GLY A 98 -14.01 -8.67 4.09
C GLY A 98 -14.99 -7.51 3.83
N ALA A 99 -15.29 -6.71 4.85
CA ALA A 99 -16.17 -5.56 4.72
C ALA A 99 -15.67 -4.50 3.69
N MET A 100 -14.36 -4.24 3.66
CA MET A 100 -13.76 -3.29 2.72
C MET A 100 -13.76 -3.85 1.29
N ILE A 101 -13.49 -5.14 1.13
CA ILE A 101 -13.56 -5.83 -0.17
C ILE A 101 -14.97 -5.77 -0.74
N ASP A 102 -15.98 -6.07 0.10
CA ASP A 102 -17.39 -6.04 -0.28
C ASP A 102 -17.85 -4.62 -0.65
N GLU A 103 -17.50 -3.61 0.15
CA GLU A 103 -17.82 -2.20 -0.13
C GLU A 103 -17.29 -1.74 -1.48
N ARG A 104 -16.08 -2.18 -1.85
CA ARG A 104 -15.45 -1.83 -3.14
C ARG A 104 -15.91 -2.72 -4.29
N GLY A 105 -16.61 -3.82 -4.01
CA GLY A 105 -16.90 -4.87 -4.98
C GLY A 105 -15.63 -5.46 -5.59
N GLY A 106 -14.58 -5.63 -4.78
CA GLY A 106 -13.27 -6.15 -5.20
C GLY A 106 -12.43 -5.23 -6.08
N ARG A 107 -12.87 -3.98 -6.34
CA ARG A 107 -12.11 -3.02 -7.17
C ARG A 107 -11.08 -2.26 -6.35
N ASN A 108 -9.98 -1.85 -7.00
CA ASN A 108 -8.89 -1.08 -6.37
C ASN A 108 -8.22 -1.83 -5.20
N ILE A 109 -8.23 -3.16 -5.25
CA ILE A 109 -7.68 -4.03 -4.21
C ILE A 109 -6.69 -4.99 -4.86
N VAL A 110 -5.50 -5.08 -4.27
CA VAL A 110 -4.55 -6.17 -4.46
C VAL A 110 -4.66 -7.06 -3.23
N LEU A 111 -5.16 -8.28 -3.38
CA LEU A 111 -5.25 -9.25 -2.29
C LEU A 111 -3.99 -10.13 -2.32
N SER A 112 -3.13 -9.97 -1.33
CA SER A 112 -1.77 -10.53 -1.32
C SER A 112 -1.61 -11.64 -0.27
N MET A 113 -0.61 -12.49 -0.46
CA MET A 113 -0.20 -13.51 0.52
C MET A 113 1.29 -13.77 0.34
N HIS A 114 2.01 -13.86 1.45
CA HIS A 114 3.46 -14.06 1.45
C HIS A 114 3.80 -15.36 2.18
N ASP A 115 4.30 -16.35 1.43
CA ASP A 115 4.86 -17.58 1.97
C ASP A 115 6.39 -17.44 2.02
N PHE A 116 6.91 -17.29 3.24
CA PHE A 116 8.35 -17.22 3.49
C PHE A 116 8.97 -18.58 3.84
N GLU A 117 8.15 -19.65 3.95
CA GLU A 117 8.59 -21.00 4.26
C GLU A 117 8.93 -21.80 2.99
N GLY A 118 8.29 -21.49 1.85
CA GLY A 118 8.63 -22.11 0.58
C GLY A 118 7.70 -21.73 -0.57
N THR A 119 7.72 -22.56 -1.60
CA THR A 119 6.77 -22.46 -2.73
C THR A 119 5.84 -23.67 -2.67
N PRO A 120 4.51 -23.48 -2.65
CA PRO A 120 3.55 -24.59 -2.67
C PRO A 120 3.80 -25.53 -3.85
N VAL A 121 3.57 -26.84 -3.63
CA VAL A 121 3.71 -27.90 -4.64
C VAL A 121 2.46 -28.10 -5.47
#